data_AF-A0A7V4M4S4-F1
#
_entry.id   AF-A0A7V4M4S4-F1
#
_cell.length_a   1.000
_cell.length_b   1.000
_cell.length_c   1.000
_cell.angle_alpha   90.00
_cell.angle_beta   90.00
_cell.angle_gamma   90.00
#
_symmetry.space_group_name_H-M   'P 1'
#
loop_
_entity.id
_entity.type
_entity.pdbx_description
1 polymer ?
#
loop_
_entity_poly.entity_id
_entity_poly.type
_entity_poly.pdbx_seq_one_letter_code
_entity_poly.pdbx_strand_id
1 'polypeptide(L)'
;MDAAGVADHRGQRDQVADRQLSRAREIPGPENRVIRIDIANRQNLLSLDRRLLRRAVRAVLGEAGVADAEISLAVVDDAAMRRLHHRYLGDDSATDVLSFVLDCRGGRLEGEVIVSAETARSSAPRYRHSPAEELLLYVVHGTLHLIGCRDDTPAARAAMSRRQRRIVKDAMRPERGPAERPPAHAPRRMR
;
A
#
# COMPACT_ATOMS: atom_id res chain seq x y z
N MET A 1 71.21 34.33 -22.19
CA MET A 1 71.04 33.43 -21.03
C MET A 1 69.65 32.82 -21.22
N ASP A 2 69.40 31.61 -21.69
CA ASP A 2 70.14 30.40 -22.08
C ASP A 2 69.15 29.61 -23.00
N ALA A 3 69.54 29.19 -24.20
CA ALA A 3 70.02 27.83 -24.55
C ALA A 3 68.95 26.70 -24.57
N ALA A 4 68.95 25.96 -25.71
CA ALA A 4 68.43 24.61 -25.96
C ALA A 4 66.89 24.40 -25.98
N GLY A 5 66.24 23.77 -26.96
CA GLY A 5 66.69 22.78 -27.96
C GLY A 5 66.54 21.35 -27.43
N VAL A 6 65.84 20.48 -28.20
CA VAL A 6 65.96 19.01 -28.30
C VAL A 6 64.69 18.18 -27.99
N ALA A 7 64.13 17.66 -29.09
CA ALA A 7 63.71 16.28 -29.40
C ALA A 7 62.69 15.46 -28.58
N ASP A 8 61.75 14.93 -29.37
CA ASP A 8 61.08 13.63 -29.28
C ASP A 8 61.97 12.46 -28.83
N HIS A 9 61.52 11.68 -27.83
CA HIS A 9 61.39 10.21 -27.94
C HIS A 9 60.83 9.54 -26.68
N ARG A 10 59.79 8.73 -26.91
CA ARG A 10 59.45 7.43 -26.28
C ARG A 10 59.29 7.35 -24.76
N GLY A 11 58.04 7.10 -24.36
CA GLY A 11 57.68 6.50 -23.07
C GLY A 11 56.48 5.57 -23.22
N GLN A 12 56.75 4.32 -23.57
CA GLN A 12 55.83 3.18 -23.49
C GLN A 12 55.48 2.90 -22.02
N ARG A 13 54.29 2.29 -21.75
CA ARG A 13 53.75 1.74 -20.46
C ARG A 13 52.62 2.64 -19.92
N ASP A 14 51.39 2.21 -19.65
CA ASP A 14 50.88 0.90 -19.26
C ASP A 14 49.46 0.66 -19.79
N GLN A 15 49.28 -0.49 -20.44
CA GLN A 15 47.99 -1.16 -20.53
C GLN A 15 47.80 -1.93 -19.23
N VAL A 16 46.92 -1.50 -18.33
CA VAL A 16 46.14 -2.34 -17.40
C VAL A 16 45.30 -1.45 -16.47
N ALA A 17 43.97 -1.49 -16.64
CA ALA A 17 43.01 -1.29 -15.56
C ALA A 17 41.61 -1.66 -16.08
N ASP A 18 41.27 -2.94 -15.95
CA ASP A 18 39.95 -3.49 -15.58
C ASP A 18 38.73 -2.74 -16.13
N ARG A 19 38.08 -3.13 -17.24
CA ARG A 19 37.44 -4.44 -17.47
C ARG A 19 36.83 -5.11 -16.23
N GLN A 20 36.16 -4.36 -15.36
CA GLN A 20 35.18 -4.94 -14.42
C GLN A 20 34.21 -3.91 -13.83
N LEU A 21 33.17 -3.56 -14.60
CA LEU A 21 31.90 -3.06 -14.03
C LEU A 21 30.72 -3.81 -14.66
N SER A 22 30.91 -5.12 -14.82
CA SER A 22 29.81 -6.09 -14.86
C SER A 22 29.40 -6.42 -13.43
N ARG A 23 28.74 -5.49 -12.75
CA ARG A 23 27.71 -5.87 -11.78
C ARG A 23 26.38 -5.57 -12.44
N ALA A 24 26.01 -6.49 -13.33
CA ALA A 24 24.60 -6.79 -13.51
C ALA A 24 24.01 -6.83 -12.10
N ARG A 25 23.08 -5.90 -11.82
CA ARG A 25 22.24 -5.99 -10.64
C ARG A 25 21.59 -7.35 -10.74
N GLU A 26 22.08 -8.30 -9.96
CA GLU A 26 21.41 -9.57 -9.74
C GLU A 26 20.01 -9.19 -9.27
N ILE A 27 19.06 -9.29 -10.20
CA ILE A 27 17.64 -9.18 -9.90
C ILE A 27 17.38 -10.42 -9.05
N PRO A 28 17.07 -10.30 -7.75
CA PRO A 28 16.71 -11.45 -6.96
C PRO A 28 15.52 -12.13 -7.64
N GLY A 29 15.57 -13.46 -7.75
CA GLY A 29 14.60 -14.28 -8.47
C GLY A 29 13.15 -14.15 -7.96
N PRO A 30 12.18 -14.79 -8.62
CA PRO A 30 10.76 -14.69 -8.28
C PRO A 30 10.43 -15.57 -7.08
N GLU A 31 10.84 -15.15 -5.89
CA GLU A 31 10.73 -15.98 -4.68
C GLU A 31 9.61 -15.42 -3.80
N ASN A 32 8.39 -15.74 -4.21
CA ASN A 32 7.13 -15.53 -3.49
C ASN A 32 6.81 -14.06 -3.10
N ARG A 33 6.27 -13.32 -4.08
CA ARG A 33 5.55 -12.05 -3.88
C ARG A 33 4.33 -12.30 -2.98
N VAL A 34 4.43 -12.01 -1.68
CA VAL A 34 3.41 -12.31 -0.68
C VAL A 34 2.88 -11.01 -0.07
N ILE A 35 1.56 -10.87 -0.04
CA ILE A 35 0.90 -9.79 0.70
C ILE A 35 0.61 -10.29 2.13
N ARG A 36 1.37 -9.80 3.11
CA ARG A 36 1.13 -10.00 4.54
C ARG A 36 0.32 -8.83 5.10
N ILE A 37 -0.72 -9.16 5.87
CA ILE A 37 -1.60 -8.17 6.51
C ILE A 37 -1.86 -8.58 7.96
N ASP A 38 -1.25 -7.83 8.86
CA ASP A 38 -1.39 -8.01 10.30
C ASP A 38 -2.42 -7.02 10.85
N ILE A 39 -3.35 -7.52 11.66
CA ILE A 39 -4.46 -6.72 12.20
C ILE A 39 -4.43 -6.78 13.71
N ALA A 40 -4.13 -5.63 14.33
CA ALA A 40 -4.21 -5.43 15.77
C ALA A 40 -5.54 -4.74 16.12
N ASN A 41 -6.33 -5.36 17.00
CA ASN A 41 -7.49 -4.72 17.59
C ASN A 41 -7.14 -4.26 19.01
N ARG A 42 -7.13 -2.95 19.24
CA ARG A 42 -6.82 -2.32 20.54
C ARG A 42 -8.04 -1.58 21.11
N GLN A 43 -9.23 -1.84 20.58
CA GLN A 43 -10.49 -1.28 21.02
C GLN A 43 -11.52 -2.37 21.30
N ASN A 44 -12.56 -2.01 22.03
CA ASN A 44 -13.63 -2.88 22.53
C ASN A 44 -15.05 -2.35 22.18
N LEU A 45 -15.13 -1.34 21.33
CA LEU A 45 -16.36 -0.67 20.93
C LEU A 45 -17.05 -1.34 19.72
N LEU A 46 -16.30 -1.71 18.68
CA LEU A 46 -16.81 -2.26 17.43
C LEU A 46 -16.40 -3.72 17.24
N SER A 47 -17.35 -4.55 16.81
CA SER A 47 -17.07 -5.90 16.31
C SER A 47 -16.34 -5.82 14.97
N LEU A 48 -15.10 -6.31 14.92
CA LEU A 48 -14.26 -6.23 13.72
C LEU A 48 -14.34 -7.50 12.88
N ASP A 49 -14.82 -7.37 11.64
CA ASP A 49 -14.65 -8.42 10.64
C ASP A 49 -13.25 -8.32 10.00
N ARG A 50 -12.32 -9.11 10.52
CA ARG A 50 -10.94 -9.18 10.00
C ARG A 50 -10.87 -9.66 8.55
N ARG A 51 -11.85 -10.43 8.05
CA ARG A 51 -11.88 -10.87 6.65
C ARG A 51 -12.19 -9.69 5.74
N LEU A 52 -13.19 -8.89 6.12
CA LEU A 52 -13.58 -7.69 5.39
C LEU A 52 -12.43 -6.68 5.31
N LEU A 53 -11.75 -6.41 6.43
CA LEU A 53 -10.59 -5.53 6.48
C LEU A 53 -9.46 -6.00 5.55
N ARG A 54 -9.10 -7.29 5.61
CA ARG A 54 -8.08 -7.86 4.71
C ARG A 54 -8.48 -7.76 3.25
N ARG A 55 -9.76 -8.00 2.94
CA ARG A 55 -10.27 -7.91 1.57
C ARG A 55 -10.17 -6.49 1.03
N ALA A 56 -10.53 -5.49 1.82
CA ALA A 56 -10.41 -4.09 1.43
C ALA A 56 -8.96 -3.67 1.17
N VAL A 57 -8.04 -4.01 2.08
CA VAL A 57 -6.60 -3.72 1.89
C VAL A 57 -6.07 -4.41 0.63
N ARG A 58 -6.36 -5.71 0.43
CA ARG A 58 -5.95 -6.44 -0.79
C ARG A 58 -6.54 -5.85 -2.07
N ALA A 59 -7.78 -5.36 -2.04
CA ALA A 59 -8.39 -4.74 -3.20
C ALA A 59 -7.63 -3.46 -3.61
N VAL A 60 -7.25 -2.63 -2.65
CA VAL A 60 -6.44 -1.42 -2.92
C VAL A 60 -5.07 -1.79 -3.50
N LEU A 61 -4.37 -2.74 -2.87
CA LEU A 61 -3.04 -3.18 -3.33
C LEU A 61 -3.10 -3.83 -4.73
N GLY A 62 -4.15 -4.62 -4.98
CA GLY A 62 -4.39 -5.26 -6.28
C GLY A 62 -4.66 -4.26 -7.40
N GLU A 63 -5.42 -3.18 -7.14
CA GLU A 63 -5.61 -2.09 -8.11
C GLU A 63 -4.31 -1.39 -8.48
N ALA A 64 -3.34 -1.33 -7.56
CA ALA A 64 -2.04 -0.71 -7.76
C ALA A 64 -0.99 -1.67 -8.37
N GLY A 65 -1.33 -2.95 -8.55
CA GLY A 65 -0.36 -3.96 -9.01
C GLY A 65 0.74 -4.28 -8.00
N VAL A 66 0.54 -3.96 -6.72
CA VAL A 66 1.50 -4.27 -5.65
C VAL A 66 1.42 -5.75 -5.35
N ALA A 67 2.50 -6.47 -5.67
CA ALA A 67 2.55 -7.92 -5.52
C ALA A 67 3.23 -8.37 -4.22
N ASP A 68 4.10 -7.54 -3.65
CA ASP A 68 4.84 -7.80 -2.41
C ASP A 68 4.60 -6.65 -1.43
N ALA A 69 3.97 -6.97 -0.29
CA ALA A 69 3.61 -5.96 0.69
C ALA A 69 3.48 -6.52 2.11
N GLU A 70 3.87 -5.73 3.09
CA GLU A 70 3.65 -5.97 4.51
C GLU A 70 2.90 -4.77 5.11
N ILE A 71 1.61 -4.98 5.39
CA ILE A 71 0.73 -3.93 5.91
C ILE A 71 0.31 -4.26 7.33
N SER A 72 0.67 -3.38 8.27
CA SER A 72 0.16 -3.39 9.63
C SER A 72 -1.09 -2.52 9.72
N LEU A 73 -2.19 -3.07 10.22
CA LEU A 73 -3.43 -2.36 10.47
C LEU A 73 -3.77 -2.39 11.96
N ALA A 74 -3.84 -1.23 12.59
CA ALA A 74 -4.26 -1.08 13.98
C ALA A 74 -5.61 -0.36 14.08
N VAL A 75 -6.54 -0.94 14.81
CA VAL A 75 -7.80 -0.27 15.19
C VAL A 75 -7.72 0.12 16.65
N VAL A 76 -7.86 1.41 16.94
CA VAL A 76 -7.61 2.01 18.25
C VAL A 76 -8.79 2.87 18.72
N ASP A 77 -8.73 3.31 19.97
CA ASP A 77 -9.62 4.35 20.54
C ASP A 77 -9.10 5.77 20.23
N ASP A 78 -9.93 6.80 20.47
CA ASP A 78 -9.55 8.19 20.21
C ASP A 78 -8.43 8.66 21.13
N ALA A 79 -8.34 8.12 22.34
CA ALA A 79 -7.28 8.46 23.29
C ALA A 79 -5.90 8.04 22.77
N ALA A 80 -5.79 6.82 22.22
CA ALA A 80 -4.60 6.31 21.56
C ALA A 80 -4.33 7.05 20.25
N MET A 81 -5.37 7.29 19.45
CA MET A 81 -5.24 8.05 18.21
C MET A 81 -4.65 9.44 18.46
N ARG A 82 -5.20 10.19 19.42
CA ARG A 82 -4.69 11.52 19.82
C ARG A 82 -3.23 11.47 20.26
N ARG A 83 -2.84 10.48 21.08
CA ARG A 83 -1.43 10.32 21.50
C ARG A 83 -0.50 10.09 20.32
N LEU A 84 -0.94 9.32 19.33
CA LEU A 84 -0.17 9.04 18.11
C LEU A 84 -0.12 10.26 17.19
N HIS A 85 -1.25 10.96 17.05
CA HIS A 85 -1.36 12.18 16.25
C HIS A 85 -0.43 13.28 16.78
N HIS A 86 -0.41 13.48 18.10
CA HIS A 86 0.53 14.39 18.75
C HIS A 86 1.97 13.96 18.53
N ARG A 87 2.28 12.68 18.78
CA ARG A 87 3.65 12.16 18.69
C ARG A 87 4.26 12.31 17.29
N TYR A 88 3.49 12.05 16.24
CA TYR A 88 4.02 11.96 14.88
C TYR A 88 3.74 13.20 14.03
N LEU A 89 2.65 13.93 14.28
CA LEU A 89 2.24 15.11 13.51
C LEU A 89 2.13 16.38 14.36
N GLY A 90 2.37 16.32 15.68
CA GLY A 90 2.35 17.50 16.55
C GLY A 90 0.96 18.05 16.85
N ASP A 91 -0.10 17.28 16.59
CA ASP A 91 -1.50 17.70 16.73
C ASP A 91 -2.21 16.91 17.85
N ASP A 92 -2.76 17.63 18.83
CA ASP A 92 -3.46 17.08 20.00
C ASP A 92 -4.94 16.74 19.75
N SER A 93 -5.40 16.76 18.50
CA SER A 93 -6.74 16.28 18.13
C SER A 93 -6.74 14.78 17.82
N ALA A 94 -7.89 14.13 17.97
CA ALA A 94 -8.09 12.79 17.41
C ALA A 94 -8.41 12.94 15.91
N THR A 95 -7.73 12.15 15.08
CA THR A 95 -8.04 12.02 13.65
C THR A 95 -8.78 10.71 13.36
N ASP A 96 -9.29 10.53 12.15
CA ASP A 96 -9.92 9.28 11.70
C ASP A 96 -8.89 8.20 11.36
N VAL A 97 -7.82 8.60 10.67
CA VAL A 97 -6.77 7.70 10.18
C VAL A 97 -5.38 8.35 10.18
N LEU A 98 -4.37 7.53 10.50
CA LEU A 98 -2.96 7.81 10.26
C LEU A 98 -2.41 6.74 9.31
N SER A 99 -1.50 7.13 8.42
CA SER A 99 -0.89 6.22 7.46
C SER A 99 0.58 6.53 7.26
N PHE A 100 1.42 5.51 7.43
CA PHE A 100 2.87 5.62 7.40
C PHE A 100 3.43 4.66 6.37
N VAL A 101 4.19 5.17 5.41
CA VAL A 101 5.02 4.35 4.51
C VAL A 101 6.36 4.11 5.23
N LEU A 102 6.67 2.85 5.52
CA LEU A 102 7.89 2.47 6.24
C LEU A 102 9.03 2.16 5.27
N ASP A 103 8.73 1.41 4.21
CA ASP A 103 9.64 1.13 3.09
C ASP A 103 8.84 0.93 1.79
N CYS A 104 9.44 1.29 0.66
CA CYS A 104 8.89 1.06 -0.66
C CYS A 104 9.97 0.66 -1.69
N ARG A 105 11.17 0.29 -1.21
CA ARG A 105 12.32 -0.04 -2.05
C ARG A 105 12.24 -1.48 -2.54
N GLY A 106 12.92 -1.77 -3.65
CA GLY A 106 13.02 -3.13 -4.20
C GLY A 106 11.69 -3.72 -4.70
N GLY A 107 10.62 -2.92 -4.82
CA GLY A 107 9.30 -3.38 -5.26
C GLY A 107 8.44 -3.98 -4.15
N ARG A 108 8.87 -3.89 -2.89
CA ARG A 108 8.11 -4.28 -1.70
C ARG A 108 7.56 -3.04 -1.00
N LEU A 109 6.29 -3.07 -0.59
CA LEU A 109 5.65 -2.00 0.17
C LEU A 109 5.49 -2.40 1.64
N GLU A 110 6.12 -1.68 2.55
CA GLU A 110 5.85 -1.76 3.99
C GLU A 110 5.09 -0.52 4.45
N GLY A 111 4.01 -0.71 5.19
CA GLY A 111 3.26 0.42 5.72
C GLY A 111 2.39 0.07 6.91
N GLU A 112 2.02 1.13 7.63
CA GLU A 112 1.15 1.04 8.79
C GLU A 112 -0.06 1.95 8.59
N VAL A 113 -1.25 1.41 8.84
CA VAL A 113 -2.52 2.15 8.85
C VAL A 113 -3.11 2.03 10.24
N ILE A 114 -3.42 3.17 10.87
CA ILE A 114 -4.03 3.23 12.19
C ILE A 114 -5.36 3.96 12.04
N VAL A 115 -6.45 3.35 12.51
CA VAL A 115 -7.81 3.92 12.39
C VAL A 115 -8.51 3.99 13.74
N SER A 116 -9.30 5.05 13.96
CA SER A 116 -10.10 5.18 15.17
C SER A 116 -11.49 4.57 15.01
N ALA A 117 -11.84 3.66 15.92
CA ALA A 117 -13.20 3.10 16.01
C ALA A 117 -14.23 4.08 16.58
N GLU A 118 -13.82 4.98 17.47
CA GLU A 118 -14.69 5.98 18.09
C GLU A 118 -15.06 7.10 17.10
N THR A 119 -14.07 7.58 16.34
CA THR A 119 -14.30 8.49 15.20
C THR A 119 -15.22 7.85 14.16
N ALA A 120 -15.00 6.58 13.81
CA ALA A 120 -15.86 5.88 12.85
C ALA A 120 -17.32 5.80 13.34
N ARG A 121 -17.53 5.44 14.61
CA ARG A 121 -18.88 5.39 15.21
C ARG A 121 -19.54 6.76 15.24
N SER A 122 -18.82 7.82 15.60
CA SER A 122 -19.39 9.16 15.74
C SER A 122 -19.66 9.85 14.39
N SER A 123 -18.86 9.55 13.36
CA SER A 123 -19.02 10.08 12.01
C SER A 123 -20.06 9.35 11.17
N ALA A 124 -20.23 8.04 11.37
CA ALA A 124 -21.12 7.21 10.55
C ALA A 124 -22.56 7.77 10.33
N PRO A 125 -23.25 8.33 11.35
CA PRO A 125 -24.59 8.89 11.16
C PRO A 125 -24.63 10.09 10.20
N ARG A 126 -23.55 10.90 10.16
CA ARG A 126 -23.46 12.09 9.29
C ARG A 126 -23.47 11.69 7.81
N TYR A 127 -22.94 10.52 7.49
CA TYR A 127 -22.84 10.01 6.13
C TYR A 127 -23.86 8.90 5.80
N ARG A 128 -24.79 8.62 6.73
CA ARG A 128 -25.77 7.52 6.61
C ARG A 128 -25.10 6.15 6.38
N HIS A 129 -23.95 5.96 7.00
CA HIS A 129 -23.21 4.70 7.00
C HIS A 129 -23.41 3.98 8.34
N SER A 130 -23.14 2.69 8.36
CA SER A 130 -22.87 1.95 9.59
C SER A 130 -21.45 2.25 10.12
N PRO A 131 -21.18 2.09 11.42
CA PRO A 131 -19.82 2.23 11.95
C PRO A 131 -18.79 1.32 11.27
N ALA A 132 -19.21 0.14 10.82
CA ALA A 132 -18.35 -0.80 10.09
C ALA A 132 -18.01 -0.30 8.69
N GLU A 133 -18.98 0.30 7.97
CA GLU A 133 -18.74 0.96 6.67
C GLU A 133 -17.76 2.12 6.80
N GLU A 134 -17.97 2.96 7.80
CA GLU A 134 -17.12 4.13 8.04
C GLU A 134 -15.69 3.72 8.42
N LEU A 135 -15.54 2.71 9.29
CA LEU A 135 -14.23 2.15 9.62
C LEU A 135 -13.54 1.58 8.37
N LEU A 136 -14.27 0.86 7.51
CA LEU A 136 -13.73 0.31 6.27
C LEU A 136 -13.29 1.42 5.31
N LEU A 137 -14.04 2.52 5.27
CA LEU A 137 -13.68 3.72 4.51
C LEU A 137 -12.32 4.26 4.94
N TYR A 138 -12.07 4.37 6.25
CA TYR A 138 -10.79 4.83 6.80
C TYR A 138 -9.64 3.89 6.47
N VAL A 139 -9.87 2.57 6.54
CA VAL A 139 -8.86 1.57 6.15
C VAL A 139 -8.51 1.66 4.68
N VAL A 140 -9.52 1.78 3.81
CA VAL A 140 -9.31 1.97 2.37
C VAL A 140 -8.59 3.29 2.09
N HIS A 141 -9.00 4.37 2.76
CA HIS A 141 -8.39 5.68 2.64
C HIS A 141 -6.90 5.64 3.00
N GLY A 142 -6.58 5.10 4.18
CA GLY A 142 -5.19 4.97 4.62
C GLY A 142 -4.34 4.10 3.70
N THR A 143 -4.89 2.97 3.24
CA THR A 143 -4.18 2.09 2.29
C THR A 143 -3.96 2.78 0.93
N LEU A 144 -4.89 3.62 0.47
CA LEU A 144 -4.71 4.40 -0.76
C LEU A 144 -3.57 5.41 -0.62
N HIS A 145 -3.37 6.01 0.56
CA HIS A 145 -2.20 6.85 0.82
C HIS A 145 -0.88 6.06 0.79
N LEU A 146 -0.87 4.81 1.26
CA LEU A 146 0.34 3.97 1.21
C LEU A 146 0.82 3.72 -0.22
N ILE A 147 -0.10 3.63 -1.19
CA ILE A 147 0.25 3.48 -2.62
C ILE A 147 0.44 4.83 -3.34
N GLY A 148 0.56 5.93 -2.60
CA GLY A 148 0.86 7.25 -3.14
C GLY A 148 -0.34 8.04 -3.68
N CYS A 149 -1.58 7.63 -3.40
CA CYS A 149 -2.74 8.44 -3.77
C CYS A 149 -2.82 9.68 -2.87
N ARG A 150 -3.06 10.85 -3.47
CA ARG A 150 -3.20 12.14 -2.79
C ARG A 150 -4.64 12.64 -2.95
N ASP A 151 -5.09 13.46 -2.02
CA ASP A 151 -6.41 14.10 -1.98
C ASP A 151 -6.37 15.57 -1.55
N ASP A 152 -5.21 16.18 -1.80
CA ASP A 152 -4.86 17.59 -1.55
C ASP A 152 -5.64 18.57 -2.44
N THR A 153 -6.06 18.15 -3.64
CA THR A 153 -6.91 18.94 -4.53
C THR A 153 -8.36 18.42 -4.58
N PRO A 154 -9.36 19.28 -4.87
CA PRO A 154 -10.75 18.84 -5.01
C PRO A 154 -10.94 17.72 -6.06
N ALA A 155 -10.20 17.79 -7.17
CA ALA A 155 -10.25 16.78 -8.24
C ALA A 155 -9.67 15.44 -7.77
N ALA A 156 -8.50 15.47 -7.12
CA ALA A 156 -7.86 14.27 -6.57
C ALA A 156 -8.71 13.63 -5.47
N ARG A 157 -9.29 14.44 -4.57
CA ARG A 157 -10.23 14.01 -3.55
C ARG A 157 -11.46 13.33 -4.16
N ALA A 158 -12.08 13.94 -5.17
CA ALA A 158 -13.21 13.34 -5.85
C ALA A 158 -12.86 11.99 -6.52
N ALA A 159 -11.66 11.88 -7.10
CA ALA A 159 -11.17 10.63 -7.66
C ALA A 159 -10.94 9.55 -6.60
N MET A 160 -10.30 9.91 -5.49
CA MET A 160 -10.06 9.00 -4.36
C MET A 160 -11.38 8.56 -3.71
N SER A 161 -12.35 9.47 -3.51
CA SER A 161 -13.68 9.15 -2.99
C SER A 161 -14.45 8.16 -3.87
N ARG A 162 -14.33 8.27 -5.21
CA ARG A 162 -14.94 7.28 -6.13
C ARG A 162 -14.33 5.89 -5.93
N ARG A 163 -13.01 5.80 -5.78
CA ARG A 163 -12.30 4.53 -5.51
C ARG A 163 -12.69 3.95 -4.16
N GLN A 164 -12.68 4.77 -3.11
CA GLN A 164 -13.10 4.40 -1.77
C GLN A 164 -14.49 3.76 -1.77
N ARG A 165 -15.49 4.44 -2.34
CA ARG A 165 -16.87 3.95 -2.41
C ARG A 165 -16.98 2.64 -3.17
N ARG A 166 -16.27 2.49 -4.29
CA ARG A 166 -16.26 1.24 -5.08
C ARG A 166 -15.70 0.09 -4.24
N ILE A 167 -14.52 0.28 -3.64
CA ILE A 167 -13.82 -0.75 -2.90
C ILE A 167 -14.59 -1.17 -1.64
N VAL A 168 -15.12 -0.21 -0.87
CA VAL A 168 -15.96 -0.48 0.31
C VAL A 168 -17.18 -1.31 -0.10
N LYS A 169 -17.90 -0.86 -1.14
CA LYS A 169 -19.07 -1.57 -1.65
C LYS A 169 -18.72 -3.00 -2.05
N ASP A 170 -17.66 -3.19 -2.83
CA ASP A 170 -17.29 -4.53 -3.30
C ASP A 170 -16.80 -5.44 -2.16
N ALA A 171 -16.06 -4.89 -1.20
CA ALA A 171 -15.60 -5.64 -0.03
C ALA A 171 -16.78 -6.13 0.83
N MET A 172 -17.82 -5.30 0.99
CA MET A 172 -19.01 -5.61 1.79
C MET A 172 -20.02 -6.52 1.09
N ARG A 173 -19.87 -6.76 -0.21
CA ARG A 173 -20.72 -7.74 -0.88
C ARG A 173 -20.45 -9.12 -0.28
N PRO A 174 -21.49 -9.89 0.05
CA PRO A 174 -21.32 -11.26 0.50
C PRO A 174 -20.50 -12.02 -0.55
N GLU A 175 -19.60 -12.88 -0.10
CA GLU A 175 -18.84 -13.71 -1.04
C GLU A 175 -19.84 -14.50 -1.89
N ARG A 176 -19.82 -14.25 -3.20
CA ARG A 176 -20.41 -15.20 -4.13
C ARG A 176 -19.56 -16.45 -3.97
N GLY A 177 -20.19 -17.57 -3.56
CA GLY A 177 -19.53 -18.88 -3.58
C GLY A 177 -18.87 -19.12 -4.95
N PRO A 178 -17.90 -20.06 -5.04
CA PRO A 178 -17.16 -20.28 -6.26
C PRO A 178 -18.13 -20.39 -7.43
N ALA A 179 -18.01 -19.46 -8.38
CA ALA A 179 -18.82 -19.47 -9.59
C ALA A 179 -18.68 -20.86 -10.20
N GLU A 180 -19.76 -21.62 -10.21
CA GLU A 180 -19.86 -22.89 -10.89
C GLU A 180 -19.39 -22.64 -12.32
N ARG A 181 -18.24 -23.22 -12.67
CA ARG A 181 -17.71 -23.15 -14.04
C ARG A 181 -18.85 -23.58 -14.95
N PRO A 182 -19.25 -22.77 -15.97
CA PRO A 182 -20.21 -23.26 -16.94
C PRO A 182 -19.66 -24.56 -17.54
N PRO A 183 -20.49 -25.61 -17.68
CA PRO A 183 -20.02 -26.90 -18.17
C PRO A 183 -19.33 -26.69 -19.52
N ALA A 184 -18.11 -27.21 -19.64
CA ALA A 184 -17.37 -27.22 -20.88
C ALA A 184 -18.25 -27.85 -21.96
N HIS A 185 -18.46 -27.11 -23.05
CA HIS A 185 -19.23 -27.54 -24.20
C HIS A 185 -18.79 -28.95 -24.62
N ALA A 186 -19.70 -29.92 -24.52
CA ALA A 186 -19.45 -31.27 -25.00
C ALA A 186 -19.20 -31.21 -26.53
N PRO A 187 -18.23 -31.99 -27.07
CA PRO A 187 -17.99 -31.99 -28.50
C PRO A 187 -19.23 -32.54 -29.22
N ARG A 188 -19.78 -31.73 -30.13
CA ARG A 188 -20.83 -32.15 -31.06
C ARG A 188 -20.30 -33.36 -31.85
N ARG A 189 -20.88 -34.53 -31.61
CA ARG A 189 -20.72 -35.68 -32.51
C ARG A 189 -21.43 -35.33 -33.82
N MET A 190 -20.66 -35.04 -34.87
CA MET A 190 -21.15 -35.10 -36.25
C MET A 190 -21.46 -36.57 -36.56
N ARG A 191 -22.70 -36.82 -37.00
CA ARG A 191 -23.14 -38.06 -37.62
C ARG A 191 -22.79 -38.02 -39.11
#